data_AF-W7CBS4-F1
#
_entry.id   AF-W7CBS4-F1
#
_cell.length_a   1.000
_cell.length_b   1.000
_cell.length_c   1.000
_cell.angle_alpha   90.00
_cell.angle_beta   90.00
_cell.angle_gamma   90.00
#
_symmetry.space_group_name_H-M   'P 1'
#
loop_
_entity.id
_entity.type
_entity.pdbx_description
1 polymer ?
#
loop_
_entity_poly.entity_id
_entity_poly.type
_entity_poly.pdbx_seq_one_letter_code
_entity_poly.pdbx_strand_id
1 'polypeptide(L)' 'QIAKEAEDNPEIVQEAPHTTYIHRLDEAQAARKPQIVWPIA' A
#
# COMPACT_ATOMS: atom_id res chain seq x y z
N GLN A 1 15.21 -13.59 1.19
CA GLN A 1 15.41 -12.50 2.15
C GLN A 1 14.14 -11.67 2.25
N ILE A 2 13.17 -12.23 2.96
CA ILE A 2 11.94 -11.57 3.46
C ILE A 2 11.75 -12.07 4.90
N ALA A 3 12.04 -13.35 5.14
CA ALA A 3 12.10 -13.94 6.48
C ALA A 3 12.95 -13.15 7.48
N LYS A 4 14.18 -12.75 7.11
CA LYS A 4 15.04 -11.94 7.99
C LYS A 4 14.44 -10.56 8.29
N GLU A 5 13.81 -9.92 7.31
CA GLU A 5 13.14 -8.63 7.51
C GLU A 5 11.91 -8.82 8.41
N ALA A 6 11.12 -9.88 8.20
CA ALA A 6 9.98 -10.21 9.05
C ALA A 6 10.37 -10.52 10.51
N GLU A 7 11.57 -11.07 10.73
CA GLU A 7 12.09 -11.37 12.07
C GLU A 7 12.70 -10.14 12.75
N ASP A 8 13.57 -9.41 12.05
CA ASP A 8 14.33 -8.29 12.63
C ASP A 8 13.51 -6.98 12.67
N ASN A 9 12.65 -6.75 11.67
CA ASN A 9 11.92 -5.51 11.46
C ASN A 9 10.63 -5.75 10.63
N PRO A 10 9.56 -6.29 11.25
CA PRO A 10 8.38 -6.74 10.54
C PRO A 10 7.59 -5.61 9.86
N GLU A 11 7.74 -4.36 10.31
CA GLU A 11 7.06 -3.21 9.72
C GLU A 11 7.50 -2.94 8.28
N ILE A 12 8.78 -3.19 7.93
CA ILE A 12 9.27 -3.04 6.56
C ILE A 12 8.47 -3.91 5.58
N VAL A 13 8.17 -5.15 5.95
CA VAL A 13 7.41 -6.08 5.11
C VAL A 13 5.92 -5.73 5.11
N GLN A 14 5.38 -5.28 6.24
CA GLN A 14 3.98 -4.90 6.36
C GLN A 14 3.63 -3.62 5.61
N GLU A 15 4.57 -2.68 5.49
CA GLU A 15 4.35 -1.40 4.81
C GLU A 15 4.81 -1.43 3.36
N ALA A 16 5.45 -2.51 2.91
CA ALA A 16 5.82 -2.70 1.52
C ALA A 16 4.59 -2.51 0.60
N PRO A 17 4.80 -1.96 -0.62
CA PRO A 17 6.08 -1.68 -1.29
C PRO A 17 6.68 -0.27 -1.06
N HIS A 18 8.01 -0.16 -1.14
CA HIS A 18 8.77 1.08 -0.87
C HIS A 18 9.41 1.74 -2.10
N THR A 19 9.63 0.98 -3.18
CA THR A 19 10.37 1.46 -4.36
C THR A 19 9.49 1.59 -5.60
N THR A 20 8.31 0.99 -5.59
CA THR A 20 7.36 1.11 -6.70
C THR A 20 6.83 2.53 -6.80
N TYR A 21 6.40 2.92 -8.00
CA TYR A 21 5.89 4.26 -8.26
C TYR A 21 4.70 4.67 -7.35
N ILE A 22 3.95 3.69 -6.83
CA ILE A 22 2.89 3.88 -5.84
C ILE A 22 3.16 3.04 -4.58
N HIS A 23 2.65 3.52 -3.45
CA HIS A 23 2.64 2.82 -2.17
C HIS A 23 1.37 1.95 -1.99
N ARG A 24 1.26 1.28 -0.84
CA ARG A 24 0.08 0.53 -0.43
C ARG A 24 -1.18 1.41 -0.46
N LEU A 25 -2.24 0.88 -1.06
CA LEU A 25 -3.53 1.56 -1.20
C LEU A 25 -4.40 1.40 0.06
N ASP A 26 -5.22 2.40 0.35
CA ASP A 26 -6.26 2.30 1.38
C ASP A 26 -7.52 1.66 0.81
N GLU A 27 -7.58 0.33 0.90
CA GLU A 27 -8.72 -0.47 0.41
C GLU A 27 -10.03 -0.14 1.15
N ALA A 28 -9.97 0.17 2.44
CA ALA A 28 -11.15 0.47 3.23
C ALA A 28 -11.79 1.79 2.79
N GLN A 29 -10.96 2.80 2.54
CA GLN A 29 -11.43 4.07 1.99
C GLN A 29 -11.94 3.90 0.57
N ALA A 30 -11.20 3.19 -0.29
CA ALA A 30 -11.60 2.95 -1.68
C ALA A 30 -12.97 2.24 -1.76
N ALA A 31 -13.21 1.25 -0.89
CA ALA A 31 -14.49 0.54 -0.84
C ALA A 31 -15.65 1.40 -0.31
N ARG A 32 -15.40 2.24 0.70
CA ARG A 32 -16.45 3.09 1.32
C ARG A 32 -16.75 4.35 0.51
N LYS A 33 -15.78 4.90 -0.21
CA LYS A 33 -15.87 6.17 -0.95
C LYS A 33 -15.21 6.06 -2.33
N PRO A 34 -15.74 5.22 -3.24
CA PRO A 34 -15.09 4.97 -4.51
C PRO A 34 -15.15 6.19 -5.44
N GLN A 35 -14.02 6.55 -6.02
CA GLN A 35 -13.92 7.52 -7.12
C GLN A 35 -13.94 6.75 -8.45
N ILE A 36 -15.15 6.53 -8.99
CA ILE A 36 -15.38 5.67 -10.17
C ILE A 36 -15.26 6.40 -11.51
N VAL A 37 -15.21 7.74 -11.49
CA VAL A 37 -15.05 8.57 -12.67
C VAL A 37 -13.75 9.35 -12.57
N TRP A 38 -13.17 9.66 -13.72
CA TRP A 38 -12.05 10.59 -13.79
C TRP A 38 -12.59 12.02 -13.68
N PRO A 39 -12.12 12.84 -12.71
CA PRO A 39 -12.51 14.24 -12.64
C PRO A 39 -11.92 14.97 -13.84
N ILE A 40 -12.78 15.67 -14.58
CA ILE A 40 -12.36 16.58 -15.64
C ILE A 40 -12.08 17.92 -14.95
N ALA A 41 -10.88 18.46 -15.19
CA ALA A 41 -10.44 19.75 -14.64
C ALA A 41 -11.17 20.93 -15.29
#